data_AF-A0AAW6LKA1-F1
#
_entry.id   AF-A0AAW6LKA1-F1
#
_cell.length_a   1.000
_cell.length_b   1.000
_cell.length_c   1.000
_cell.angle_alpha   90.00
_cell.angle_beta   90.00
_cell.angle_gamma   90.00
#
_symmetry.space_group_name_H-M   'P 1'
#
loop_
_entity.id
_entity.type
_entity.pdbx_description
1 polymer ?
#
loop_
_entity_poly.entity_id
_entity_poly.type
_entity_poly.pdbx_seq_one_letter_code
_entity_poly.pdbx_strand_id
1 'polypeptide(L)' 'MNPTVGRTVHYHSYGTPGGEYLPEPRAAIVTTVHNPECGNTPNVGLCVLNPTGMFFNTDVEFSETPKPGCWSWPPRA' A
#
# COMPACT_ATOMS: atom_id res chain seq x y z
N MET A 1 -3.25 -14.20 -3.21
CA MET A 1 -2.55 -13.63 -4.40
C MET A 1 -1.21 -13.12 -3.92
N ASN A 2 -0.10 -13.37 -4.63
CA ASN A 2 1.22 -12.98 -4.12
C ASN A 2 1.66 -11.64 -4.73
N PRO A 3 2.17 -10.68 -3.92
CA PRO A 3 2.76 -9.46 -4.45
C PRO A 3 4.10 -9.75 -5.13
N THR A 4 4.44 -8.91 -6.10
CA THR A 4 5.69 -8.94 -6.84
C THR A 4 6.19 -7.51 -7.01
N VAL A 5 7.50 -7.30 -7.06
CA VAL A 5 8.08 -6.00 -7.36
C VAL A 5 7.54 -5.49 -8.71
N GLY A 6 7.23 -4.19 -8.78
CA GLY A 6 6.63 -3.53 -9.93
C GLY A 6 5.10 -3.65 -10.01
N ARG A 7 4.46 -4.39 -9.09
CA ARG A 7 3.00 -4.58 -9.12
C ARG A 7 2.26 -3.39 -8.51
N THR A 8 1.16 -2.98 -9.14
CA THR A 8 0.25 -1.95 -8.61
C THR A 8 -0.68 -2.52 -7.54
N VAL A 9 -0.76 -1.83 -6.40
CA VAL A 9 -1.64 -2.11 -5.26
C VAL A 9 -2.27 -0.81 -4.75
N HIS A 10 -3.18 -0.90 -3.77
CA HIS A 10 -3.68 0.26 -3.05
C HIS A 10 -2.96 0.43 -1.71
N TYR A 11 -2.52 1.65 -1.41
CA TYR A 11 -2.11 2.08 -0.07
C TYR A 11 -3.23 2.92 0.56
N HIS A 12 -3.64 2.58 1.78
CA HIS A 12 -4.69 3.30 2.50
C HIS A 12 -4.04 4.34 3.42
N SER A 13 -4.06 5.60 2.99
CA SER A 13 -3.43 6.67 3.78
C SER A 13 -4.16 6.93 5.09
N TYR A 14 -3.44 7.37 6.12
CA TYR A 14 -4.04 7.83 7.39
C TYR A 14 -4.85 9.12 7.24
N GLY A 15 -4.67 9.83 6.12
CA GLY A 15 -5.02 11.23 6.04
C GLY A 15 -4.16 12.08 6.98
N THR A 16 -4.48 13.36 7.08
CA THR A 16 -3.89 14.29 8.05
C THR A 16 -4.91 14.71 9.09
N PRO A 17 -4.52 14.92 10.36
CA PRO A 17 -5.44 15.35 11.41
C PRO A 17 -6.26 16.61 11.07
N GLY A 18 -5.68 17.54 10.29
CA GLY A 18 -6.35 18.76 9.85
C GLY A 18 -7.28 18.61 8.64
N GLY A 19 -7.42 17.41 8.07
CA GLY A 19 -8.29 17.14 6.91
C GLY A 19 -7.77 17.62 5.56
N GLU A 20 -6.57 18.21 5.51
CA GLU A 20 -5.93 18.64 4.26
C GLU A 20 -5.75 17.48 3.27
N TYR A 21 -5.44 16.29 3.80
CA TYR A 21 -5.44 15.04 3.06
C TYR A 21 -6.44 14.06 3.69
N LEU A 22 -7.44 13.66 2.91
CA LEU A 22 -8.41 12.65 3.33
C LEU A 22 -7.78 11.25 3.31
N PRO A 23 -8.25 10.33 4.18
CA PRO A 23 -7.85 8.93 4.19
C PRO A 23 -8.46 8.20 2.98
N GLU A 24 -7.83 8.38 1.82
CA GLU A 24 -8.25 7.80 0.55
C GLU A 24 -7.28 6.70 0.09
N PRO A 25 -7.76 5.68 -0.66
CA PRO A 25 -6.90 4.73 -1.35
C PRO A 25 -6.02 5.44 -2.38
N ARG A 26 -4.71 5.25 -2.28
CA ARG A 26 -3.70 5.75 -3.23
C ARG A 26 -3.16 4.59 -4.05
N ALA A 27 -2.94 4.82 -5.34
CA ALA A 27 -2.19 3.87 -6.16
C ALA A 27 -0.75 3.79 -5.65
N ALA A 28 -0.22 2.57 -5.52
CA ALA A 28 1.15 2.35 -5.11
C ALA A 28 1.79 1.23 -5.92
N ILE A 29 3.09 1.34 -6.17
CA ILE A 29 3.90 0.29 -6.82
C ILE A 29 4.72 -0.42 -5.74
N VAL A 30 4.66 -1.75 -5.72
CA VAL A 30 5.51 -2.57 -4.85
C VAL A 30 6.98 -2.41 -5.27
N THR A 31 7.82 -1.94 -4.36
CA THR A 31 9.27 -1.80 -4.57
C THR A 31 10.06 -2.96 -3.97
N THR A 32 9.53 -3.58 -2.91
CA THR A 32 10.17 -4.68 -2.16
C THR A 32 9.11 -5.63 -1.64
N VAL A 33 9.40 -6.92 -1.55
CA VAL A 33 8.53 -7.93 -0.90
C VAL A 33 9.33 -8.57 0.24
N HIS A 34 8.79 -8.52 1.47
CA HIS A 34 9.47 -9.00 2.67
C HIS A 34 8.99 -10.39 3.07
N ASN A 35 9.92 -11.29 3.41
CA ASN A 35 9.62 -12.64 3.96
C ASN A 35 8.48 -13.39 3.24
N PRO A 36 8.54 -13.59 1.91
CA PRO A 36 7.46 -14.20 1.13
C PRO A 36 7.16 -15.67 1.49
N GLU A 37 8.01 -16.33 2.27
CA GLU A 37 7.92 -17.76 2.59
C GLU A 37 7.09 -18.08 3.85
N CYS A 38 6.62 -17.07 4.59
CA CYS A 38 5.96 -17.26 5.89
C CYS A 38 4.47 -17.64 5.86
N GLY A 39 3.91 -18.06 4.72
CA GLY A 39 2.51 -18.52 4.61
C GLY A 39 1.43 -17.43 4.74
N ASN A 40 1.77 -16.26 5.28
CA ASN A 40 0.93 -15.05 5.30
C ASN A 40 1.22 -14.16 4.10
N THR A 41 0.29 -13.25 3.77
CA THR A 41 0.56 -12.20 2.77
C THR A 41 1.71 -11.32 3.29
N PRO A 42 2.80 -11.16 2.52
CA PRO A 42 3.99 -10.49 3.01
C PRO A 42 3.78 -8.98 3.15
N ASN A 43 4.56 -8.36 4.04
CA ASN A 43 4.74 -6.92 4.01
C ASN A 43 5.49 -6.51 2.74
N VAL A 44 5.30 -5.27 2.32
CA VAL A 44 5.93 -4.75 1.11
C VAL A 44 6.49 -3.35 1.32
N GLY A 45 7.52 -3.02 0.56
CA GLY A 45 7.89 -1.63 0.30
C GLY A 45 7.01 -1.07 -0.82
N LEU A 46 6.59 0.19 -0.70
CA LEU A 46 5.71 0.88 -1.64
C LEU A 46 6.29 2.22 -2.07
N CYS A 47 6.19 2.51 -3.36
CA CYS A 47 6.18 3.86 -3.89
C CYS A 47 4.71 4.29 -4.05
N VAL A 48 4.25 5.17 -3.17
CA VAL A 48 2.88 5.71 -3.17
C VAL A 48 2.81 6.90 -4.10
N LEU A 49 1.90 6.84 -5.08
CA LEU A 49 1.73 7.86 -6.10
C LEU A 49 0.61 8.82 -5.70
N ASN A 50 0.95 10.10 -5.60
CA ASN A 50 0.00 11.19 -5.39
C ASN A 50 0.06 12.14 -6.60
N PRO A 51 -0.99 12.95 -6.85
CA PRO A 51 -1.02 13.89 -7.97
C PRO A 51 0.19 14.85 -8.02
N THR A 52 0.75 15.20 -6.86
CA THR A 52 1.81 16.20 -6.73
C THR A 52 3.14 15.63 -6.24
N GLY A 53 3.25 14.32 -6.03
CA GLY A 53 4.48 13.74 -5.49
C GLY A 53 4.41 12.25 -5.20
N MET A 54 5.52 11.73 -4.71
CA MET A 54 5.66 10.32 -4.33
C MET A 54 6.23 10.18 -2.92
N PHE A 55 5.73 9.19 -2.19
CA PHE A 55 6.27 8.79 -0.88
C PHE A 55 6.76 7.35 -0.96
N PHE A 56 7.86 7.05 -0.27
CA PHE A 56 8.42 5.71 -0.20
C PHE A 56 8.25 5.15 1.21
N ASN A 57 7.33 4.20 1.36
CA ASN A 57 7.13 3.47 2.62
C ASN A 57 7.85 2.13 2.50
N THR A 58 8.77 1.82 3.39
CA THR A 58 9.67 0.67 3.21
C THR A 58 9.12 -0.65 3.77
N ASP A 59 8.16 -0.59 4.68
CA ASP A 59 7.55 -1.75 5.32
C ASP A 59 6.07 -1.46 5.59
N VAL A 60 5.19 -2.05 4.78
CA VAL A 60 3.75 -1.80 4.81
C VAL A 60 3.03 -3.14 4.97
N GLU A 61 2.21 -3.23 6.02
CA GLU A 61 1.42 -4.42 6.35
C GLU A 61 0.26 -4.61 5.36
N PHE A 62 -0.02 -5.87 5.01
CA PHE A 62 -1.19 -6.22 4.22
C PHE A 62 -2.47 -6.20 5.06
N SER A 63 -3.57 -5.69 4.50
CA SER A 63 -4.90 -5.89 5.05
C SER A 63 -5.92 -6.15 3.94
N GLU A 64 -6.67 -7.25 4.07
CA GLU A 64 -7.76 -7.58 3.14
C GLU A 64 -8.90 -6.55 3.26
N THR A 65 -9.24 -6.16 4.49
CA THR A 65 -10.16 -5.06 4.77
C THR A 65 -9.37 -3.75 4.84
N PRO A 66 -9.61 -2.76 3.96
CA PRO A 66 -8.91 -1.48 3.97
C PRO A 66 -8.75 -0.87 5.36
N LYS A 67 -7.50 -0.66 5.79
CA LYS A 67 -7.14 -0.06 7.09
C LYS A 67 -6.07 1.01 6.87
N PRO A 68 -6.15 2.16 7.56
CA PRO A 68 -5.12 3.18 7.53
C PRO A 68 -3.71 2.63 7.81
N GLY A 69 -2.76 2.95 6.93
CA GLY A 69 -1.37 2.50 6.97
C GLY A 69 -1.10 1.15 6.32
N CYS A 70 -2.13 0.44 5.87
CA CYS A 70 -1.98 -0.87 5.25
C CYS A 70 -2.09 -0.79 3.72
N TRP A 71 -1.62 -1.83 3.05
CA TRP A 71 -1.86 -2.05 1.63
C TRP A 71 -2.89 -3.13 1.39
N SER A 72 -3.62 -3.04 0.29
CA SER A 72 -4.58 -4.06 -0.14
C SER A 72 -4.52 -4.25 -1.66
N TRP A 73 -5.13 -5.33 -2.14
CA TRP A 73 -5.40 -5.47 -3.56
C TRP A 73 -6.41 -4.41 -4.02
N PRO A 74 -6.25 -3.87 -5.24
CA PRO A 74 -7.29 -3.03 -5.84
C PRO A 74 -8.58 -3.84 -6.03
N PRO A 75 -9.76 -3.23 -5.85
CA PRO A 75 -11.03 -3.89 -6.14
C PRO A 75 -11.07 -4.30 -7.61
N ARG A 76 -11.50 -5.52 -7.88
CA ARG A 76 -11.74 -6.01 -9.24
C ARG A 76 -13.14 -5.56 -9.65
N ALA A 77 -13.24 -4.90 -10.80
CA ALA A 77 -14.52 -4.74 -11.52
C ALA A 77 -14.92 -6.06 -12.17
#